data_AF-D7LEE2-F1
#
_entry.id   AF-D7LEE2-F1
#
_cell.length_a   1.000
_cell.length_b   1.000
_cell.length_c   1.000
_cell.angle_alpha   90.00
_cell.angle_beta   90.00
_cell.angle_gamma   90.00
#
_symmetry.space_group_name_H-M   'P 1'
#
loop_
_entity.id
_entity.type
_entity.pdbx_description
1 polymer ?
#
loop_
_entity_poly.entity_id
_entity_poly.type
_entity_poly.pdbx_seq_one_letter_code
_entity_poly.pdbx_strand_id
1 'polypeptide(L)'
;MAFIQDLMLENVSSAVVKQRIITLANRLGIEENRSLFLLILYNWKEEDIIADLTSNANLSSMLRSSLPENDFHVAQNQLCSVCGFTGECGVLDCQHHACPHCLTDHVNTLLDAGNAVLICPAQGCNKFLNPSALSGLPILSRTKFTERILKDFITKVENPHPLVHLKRGLEFVWVNRGVLFTTGLAGAAAFGTNIVLNYRRKHPQTWRSLGIITKRGGILGWRRGLELEVDYVPFYVALRAILAEGREIRLY
;
A
#
# COMPACT_ATOMS: atom_id res chain seq x y z
N MET A 1 -11.70 16.32 -3.05
CA MET A 1 -10.73 16.41 -1.91
C MET A 1 -11.02 15.50 -0.70
N ALA A 2 -12.25 15.04 -0.43
CA ALA A 2 -12.56 14.28 0.80
C ALA A 2 -12.01 12.83 0.84
N PHE A 3 -11.88 12.15 -0.29
CA PHE A 3 -11.54 10.71 -0.31
C PHE A 3 -10.08 10.40 0.08
N ILE A 4 -9.13 11.23 -0.31
CA ILE A 4 -7.71 11.04 0.07
C ILE A 4 -7.46 11.40 1.54
N GLN A 5 -8.41 12.09 2.19
CA GLN A 5 -8.45 12.20 3.64
C GLN A 5 -8.96 10.92 4.30
N ASP A 6 -9.91 10.19 3.69
CA ASP A 6 -10.40 8.89 4.20
C ASP A 6 -9.38 7.74 4.09
N LEU A 7 -8.36 7.86 3.23
CA LEU A 7 -7.20 6.96 3.19
C LEU A 7 -6.36 7.00 4.50
N MET A 8 -6.58 7.99 5.38
CA MET A 8 -5.79 8.25 6.60
C MET A 8 -6.11 7.31 7.78
N LEU A 9 -6.28 6.01 7.54
CA LEU A 9 -6.20 5.02 8.61
C LEU A 9 -4.72 4.77 8.96
N GLU A 10 -4.19 5.63 9.84
CA GLU A 10 -3.03 5.57 10.77
C GLU A 10 -1.82 4.62 10.51
N ASN A 11 -1.57 4.18 9.28
CA ASN A 11 -0.44 3.29 8.96
C ASN A 11 0.60 3.99 8.08
N VAL A 12 1.88 3.76 8.37
CA VAL A 12 3.03 4.30 7.61
C VAL A 12 2.91 4.01 6.12
N SER A 13 2.45 2.82 5.74
CA SER A 13 2.22 2.45 4.33
C SER A 13 1.18 3.34 3.63
N SER A 14 0.14 3.79 4.34
CA SER A 14 -0.86 4.72 3.78
C SER A 14 -0.27 6.10 3.53
N ALA A 15 0.54 6.62 4.45
CA ALA A 15 1.22 7.89 4.29
C ALA A 15 2.19 7.88 3.10
N VAL A 16 2.94 6.79 2.91
CA VAL A 16 3.86 6.63 1.76
C VAL A 16 3.10 6.59 0.45
N VAL A 17 2.01 5.81 0.36
CA VAL A 17 1.17 5.73 -0.83
C VAL A 17 0.61 7.12 -1.17
N LYS A 18 0.05 7.81 -0.18
CA LYS A 18 -0.49 9.15 -0.35
C LYS A 18 0.55 10.15 -0.84
N GLN A 19 1.73 10.15 -0.23
CA GLN A 19 2.81 11.04 -0.65
C GLN A 19 3.19 10.79 -2.11
N ARG A 20 3.24 9.52 -2.53
CA ARG A 20 3.52 9.15 -3.92
C ARG A 20 2.48 9.66 -4.90
N ILE A 21 1.20 9.51 -4.57
CA ILE A 21 0.06 10.02 -5.36
C ILE A 21 0.19 11.54 -5.54
N ILE A 22 0.43 12.27 -4.45
CA ILE A 22 0.57 13.74 -4.46
C ILE A 22 1.80 14.17 -5.27
N THR A 23 2.94 13.52 -5.06
CA THR A 23 4.18 13.85 -5.80
C THR A 23 4.00 13.64 -7.30
N LEU A 24 3.38 12.53 -7.73
CA LEU A 24 3.11 12.30 -9.14
C LEU A 24 2.09 13.30 -9.69
N ALA A 25 0.99 13.58 -8.96
CA ALA A 25 -0.02 14.56 -9.34
C ALA A 25 0.60 15.93 -9.63
N ASN A 26 1.41 16.44 -8.70
CA ASN A 26 2.11 17.71 -8.83
C ASN A 26 3.10 17.71 -10.00
N ARG A 27 3.83 16.61 -10.20
CA ARG A 27 4.82 16.48 -11.28
C ARG A 27 4.17 16.50 -12.67
N LEU A 28 3.00 15.91 -12.82
CA LEU A 28 2.29 15.82 -14.09
C LEU A 28 1.27 16.95 -14.30
N GLY A 29 1.01 17.78 -13.27
CA GLY A 29 -0.03 18.81 -13.33
C GLY A 29 -1.44 18.24 -13.46
N ILE A 30 -1.72 17.11 -12.79
CA ILE A 30 -3.02 16.43 -12.82
C ILE A 30 -3.59 16.27 -11.41
N GLU A 31 -4.89 15.93 -11.33
CA GLU A 31 -5.57 15.63 -10.07
C GLU A 31 -5.03 14.34 -9.41
N GLU A 32 -5.07 14.31 -8.07
CA GLU A 32 -4.58 13.17 -7.27
C GLU A 32 -5.29 11.84 -7.60
N ASN A 33 -6.59 11.90 -7.88
CA ASN A 33 -7.34 10.70 -8.27
C ASN A 33 -6.83 10.14 -9.61
N ARG A 34 -6.49 11.01 -10.57
CA ARG A 34 -5.88 10.59 -11.84
C ARG A 34 -4.49 10.03 -11.64
N SER A 35 -3.67 10.63 -10.78
CA SER A 35 -2.34 10.11 -10.50
C SER A 35 -2.40 8.73 -9.84
N LEU A 36 -3.36 8.49 -8.93
CA LEU A 36 -3.62 7.15 -8.37
C LEU A 36 -3.97 6.14 -9.47
N PHE A 37 -4.86 6.47 -10.41
CA PHE A 37 -5.18 5.55 -11.52
C PHE A 37 -3.96 5.19 -12.35
N LEU A 38 -3.16 6.20 -12.72
CA LEU A 38 -1.94 5.96 -13.49
C LEU A 38 -0.97 5.07 -12.71
N LEU A 39 -0.80 5.31 -11.41
CA LEU A 39 0.04 4.46 -10.56
C LEU A 39 -0.44 3.01 -10.57
N ILE A 40 -1.73 2.75 -10.41
CA ILE A 40 -2.24 1.37 -10.40
C ILE A 40 -2.04 0.70 -11.78
N LEU A 41 -2.37 1.41 -12.87
CA LEU A 41 -2.26 0.90 -14.25
C LEU A 41 -0.83 0.57 -14.65
N TYR A 42 0.13 1.42 -14.25
CA TYR A 42 1.56 1.23 -14.55
C TYR A 42 2.28 0.44 -13.46
N ASN A 43 1.54 -0.33 -12.63
CA ASN A 43 2.10 -1.14 -11.56
C ASN A 43 3.07 -0.36 -10.66
N TRP A 44 2.76 0.90 -10.42
CA TRP A 44 3.47 1.84 -9.58
C TRP A 44 4.89 2.19 -10.05
N LYS A 45 5.17 2.03 -11.35
CA LYS A 45 6.40 2.45 -12.02
C LYS A 45 6.23 3.84 -12.61
N GLU A 46 6.70 4.85 -11.89
CA GLU A 46 6.53 6.26 -12.30
C GLU A 46 7.30 6.58 -13.58
N GLU A 47 8.44 5.93 -13.79
CA GLU A 47 9.31 6.10 -14.94
C GLU A 47 8.58 5.74 -16.24
N ASP A 48 7.81 4.64 -16.22
CA ASP A 48 7.03 4.18 -17.36
C ASP A 48 5.91 5.18 -17.68
N ILE A 49 5.25 5.75 -16.66
CA ILE A 49 4.22 6.79 -16.83
C ILE A 49 4.82 8.04 -17.51
N ILE A 50 6.00 8.47 -17.08
CA ILE A 50 6.68 9.66 -17.59
C ILE A 50 7.17 9.44 -19.02
N ALA A 51 7.69 8.26 -19.32
CA ALA A 51 8.12 7.88 -20.66
C ALA A 51 6.93 7.90 -21.64
N ASP A 52 5.79 7.34 -21.24
CA ASP A 52 4.56 7.33 -22.04
C ASP A 52 3.94 8.72 -22.20
N LEU A 53 4.06 9.59 -21.18
CA LEU A 53 3.66 11.00 -21.31
C LEU A 53 4.52 11.72 -22.36
N THR A 54 5.84 11.54 -22.28
CA THR A 54 6.81 12.24 -23.13
C THR A 54 6.70 11.82 -24.59
N SER A 55 6.35 10.55 -24.83
CA SER A 55 6.18 9.99 -26.17
C SER A 55 4.79 10.26 -26.79
N ASN A 56 3.84 10.79 -26.02
CA ASN A 56 2.49 11.19 -26.45
C ASN A 56 1.66 10.09 -27.15
N ALA A 57 2.04 8.82 -27.01
CA ALA A 57 1.48 7.72 -27.80
C ALA A 57 0.21 7.10 -27.16
N ASN A 58 0.13 7.02 -25.82
CA ASN A 58 -0.92 6.27 -25.12
C ASN A 58 -1.59 7.04 -23.96
N LEU A 59 -0.87 7.95 -23.30
CA LEU A 59 -1.35 8.53 -22.05
C LEU A 59 -2.57 9.44 -22.25
N SER A 60 -2.68 10.12 -23.39
CA SER A 60 -3.80 11.02 -23.68
C SER A 60 -5.14 10.29 -23.78
N SER A 61 -5.15 9.06 -24.29
CA SER A 61 -6.38 8.24 -24.37
C SER A 61 -6.77 7.70 -23.00
N MET A 62 -5.78 7.29 -22.20
CA MET A 62 -5.99 6.86 -20.81
C MET A 62 -6.48 7.99 -19.91
N LEU A 63 -5.90 9.19 -20.03
CA LEU A 63 -6.35 10.37 -19.29
C LEU A 63 -7.76 10.81 -19.70
N ARG A 64 -8.16 10.62 -20.96
CA ARG A 64 -9.55 10.82 -21.39
C ARG A 64 -10.51 9.78 -20.81
N SER A 65 -10.00 8.61 -20.39
CA SER A 65 -10.81 7.60 -19.70
C SER A 65 -10.92 7.84 -18.19
N SER A 66 -9.98 8.57 -17.59
CA SER A 66 -10.07 9.12 -16.23
C SER A 66 -10.70 10.52 -16.27
N LEU A 67 -12.02 10.59 -16.16
CA LEU A 67 -12.74 11.86 -16.25
C LEU A 67 -12.38 12.77 -15.05
N PRO A 68 -12.43 14.11 -15.20
CA PRO A 68 -12.18 15.03 -14.10
C PRO A 68 -13.19 14.76 -12.97
N GLU A 69 -12.77 14.98 -11.72
CA GLU A 69 -13.63 14.80 -10.55
C GLU A 69 -14.90 15.66 -10.72
N ASN A 70 -16.04 15.00 -10.93
CA ASN A 70 -17.31 15.62 -10.61
C ASN A 70 -17.57 15.36 -9.14
N ASP A 71 -18.01 16.39 -8.42
CA ASP A 71 -18.46 16.20 -7.06
C ASP A 71 -19.59 15.16 -7.07
N PHE A 72 -19.38 14.06 -6.34
CA PHE A 72 -20.37 13.00 -6.26
C PHE A 72 -21.63 13.58 -5.62
N HIS A 73 -22.67 13.70 -6.44
CA HIS A 73 -23.95 14.21 -6.01
C HIS A 73 -25.03 13.17 -6.27
N VAL A 74 -25.93 13.05 -5.31
CA VAL A 74 -27.11 12.21 -5.45
C VAL A 74 -28.17 13.03 -6.19
N ALA A 75 -28.51 12.59 -7.40
CA ALA A 75 -29.58 13.15 -8.18
C ALA A 75 -30.86 12.35 -7.95
N GLN A 76 -31.98 13.06 -7.76
CA GLN A 76 -33.30 12.46 -7.61
C GLN A 76 -33.94 12.16 -8.97
N ASN A 77 -34.83 11.18 -8.99
CA ASN A 77 -35.62 10.79 -10.17
C ASN A 77 -34.78 10.46 -11.41
N GLN A 78 -33.60 9.87 -11.22
CA GLN A 78 -32.73 9.46 -12.32
C GLN A 78 -32.89 7.97 -12.60
N LEU A 79 -32.77 7.60 -13.87
CA LEU A 79 -32.80 6.22 -14.33
C LEU A 79 -31.43 5.57 -14.11
N CYS A 80 -31.37 4.51 -13.30
CA CYS A 80 -30.14 3.77 -13.11
C CYS A 80 -29.72 3.05 -14.39
N SER A 81 -28.49 3.31 -14.85
CA SER A 81 -27.90 2.71 -16.06
C SER A 81 -27.57 1.22 -15.94
N VAL A 82 -27.80 0.61 -14.76
CA VAL A 82 -27.51 -0.81 -14.47
C VAL A 82 -28.79 -1.61 -14.36
N CYS A 83 -29.69 -1.23 -13.43
CA CYS A 83 -30.93 -1.99 -13.17
C CYS A 83 -32.19 -1.37 -13.80
N GLY A 84 -32.10 -0.17 -14.39
CA GLY A 84 -33.25 0.53 -14.97
C GLY A 84 -34.27 1.06 -13.94
N PHE A 85 -33.95 1.03 -12.65
CA PHE A 85 -34.81 1.63 -11.62
C PHE A 85 -34.69 3.16 -11.65
N THR A 86 -35.83 3.86 -11.57
CA THR A 86 -35.87 5.32 -11.44
C THR A 86 -35.94 5.72 -9.97
N GLY A 87 -34.97 6.48 -9.49
CA GLY A 87 -34.94 6.93 -8.10
C GLY A 87 -33.69 7.75 -7.79
N GLU A 88 -33.20 7.62 -6.56
CA GLU A 88 -31.95 8.25 -6.12
C GLU A 88 -30.75 7.53 -6.75
N CYS A 89 -29.99 8.27 -7.56
CA CYS A 89 -28.76 7.76 -8.17
C CYS A 89 -27.60 8.72 -7.94
N GLY A 90 -26.41 8.17 -7.73
CA GLY A 90 -25.18 8.93 -7.81
C GLY A 90 -24.86 9.23 -9.27
N VAL A 91 -24.49 10.48 -9.56
CA VAL A 91 -23.94 10.86 -10.86
C VAL A 91 -22.47 10.46 -10.89
N LEU A 92 -22.09 9.61 -11.84
CA LEU A 92 -20.71 9.19 -12.05
C LEU A 92 -19.98 10.21 -12.94
N ASP A 93 -18.64 10.20 -12.96
CA ASP A 93 -17.86 11.15 -13.77
C ASP A 93 -18.17 11.04 -15.28
N CYS A 94 -18.59 9.85 -15.71
CA CYS A 94 -19.03 9.56 -17.09
C CYS A 94 -20.49 9.91 -17.38
N GLN A 95 -21.15 10.66 -16.48
CA GLN A 95 -22.55 11.09 -16.56
C GLN A 95 -23.59 9.97 -16.52
N HIS A 96 -23.16 8.72 -16.40
CA HIS A 96 -24.06 7.61 -16.08
C HIS A 96 -24.54 7.71 -14.63
N HIS A 97 -25.73 7.18 -14.39
CA HIS A 97 -26.38 7.19 -13.09
C HIS A 97 -26.41 5.78 -12.52
N ALA A 98 -25.94 5.61 -11.29
CA ALA A 98 -26.00 4.33 -10.60
C ALA A 98 -26.70 4.49 -9.26
N CYS A 99 -27.70 3.64 -8.99
CA CYS A 99 -28.31 3.61 -7.67
C CYS A 99 -27.28 3.07 -6.65
N PRO A 100 -27.40 3.45 -5.35
CA PRO A 100 -26.44 3.05 -4.33
C PRO A 100 -26.22 1.54 -4.25
N HIS A 101 -27.28 0.75 -4.45
CA HIS A 101 -27.21 -0.71 -4.43
C HIS A 101 -26.37 -1.26 -5.58
N CYS A 102 -26.67 -0.89 -6.83
CA CYS A 102 -25.90 -1.34 -8.00
C CYS A 102 -24.44 -0.89 -7.94
N LEU A 103 -24.19 0.33 -7.47
CA LEU A 103 -22.82 0.83 -7.33
C LEU A 103 -22.04 0.06 -6.25
N THR A 104 -22.67 -0.19 -5.10
CA THR A 104 -22.06 -0.96 -4.00
C THR A 104 -21.70 -2.38 -4.44
N ASP A 105 -22.67 -3.07 -5.06
CA ASP A 105 -22.50 -4.46 -5.50
C ASP A 105 -21.42 -4.59 -6.56
N HIS A 106 -21.41 -3.68 -7.54
CA HIS A 106 -20.40 -3.65 -8.59
C HIS A 106 -18.99 -3.41 -8.03
N VAL A 107 -18.84 -2.40 -7.16
CA VAL A 107 -17.54 -2.09 -6.53
C VAL A 107 -17.04 -3.27 -5.71
N ASN A 108 -17.89 -3.88 -4.89
CA ASN A 108 -17.51 -5.04 -4.09
C ASN A 108 -17.14 -6.24 -4.96
N THR A 109 -17.89 -6.50 -6.04
CA THR A 109 -17.58 -7.58 -6.98
C THR A 109 -16.20 -7.39 -7.62
N LEU A 110 -15.87 -6.16 -8.04
CA LEU A 110 -14.55 -5.85 -8.61
C LEU A 110 -13.43 -6.02 -7.58
N LEU A 111 -13.64 -5.56 -6.35
CA LEU A 111 -12.66 -5.67 -5.27
C LEU A 111 -12.41 -7.12 -4.86
N ASP A 112 -13.47 -7.93 -4.77
CA ASP A 112 -13.40 -9.35 -4.42
C ASP A 112 -12.74 -10.16 -5.55
N ALA A 113 -12.93 -9.77 -6.81
CA ALA A 113 -12.17 -10.29 -7.97
C ALA A 113 -10.70 -9.83 -7.98
N GLY A 114 -10.34 -8.89 -7.12
CA GLY A 114 -8.99 -8.37 -6.98
C GLY A 114 -8.62 -7.23 -7.93
N ASN A 115 -9.61 -6.52 -8.45
CA ASN A 115 -9.35 -5.34 -9.24
C ASN A 115 -9.16 -4.13 -8.33
N ALA A 116 -8.02 -3.44 -8.46
CA ALA A 116 -7.76 -2.16 -7.80
C ALA A 116 -8.28 -0.96 -8.62
N VAL A 117 -8.54 -1.18 -9.91
CA VAL A 117 -9.10 -0.18 -10.83
C VAL A 117 -10.60 -0.40 -10.92
N LEU A 118 -11.36 0.63 -10.57
CA LEU A 118 -12.82 0.62 -10.65
C LEU A 118 -13.28 1.24 -11.96
N ILE A 119 -14.18 0.55 -12.66
CA ILE A 119 -14.78 1.00 -13.93
C ILE A 119 -16.27 1.24 -13.74
N CYS A 120 -16.84 2.10 -14.58
CA CYS A 120 -18.27 2.38 -14.58
C CYS A 120 -19.09 1.07 -14.73
N PRO A 121 -20.17 0.88 -13.96
CA PRO A 121 -21.03 -0.29 -14.10
C PRO A 121 -21.96 -0.25 -15.31
N ALA A 122 -22.10 0.90 -15.99
CA ALA A 122 -22.95 1.03 -17.16
C ALA A 122 -22.38 0.20 -18.32
N GLN A 123 -23.25 -0.56 -18.99
CA GLN A 123 -22.85 -1.46 -20.06
C GLN A 123 -22.12 -0.72 -21.19
N GLY A 124 -20.94 -1.20 -21.57
CA GLY A 124 -20.11 -0.58 -22.63
C GLY A 124 -19.35 0.67 -22.20
N CYS A 125 -19.51 1.15 -20.96
CA CYS A 125 -18.74 2.26 -20.44
C CYS A 125 -17.41 1.78 -19.85
N ASN A 126 -16.29 2.10 -20.50
CA ASN A 126 -14.95 1.76 -20.04
C ASN A 126 -14.26 2.94 -19.31
N LYS A 127 -15.05 3.85 -18.73
CA LYS A 127 -14.52 4.99 -17.98
C LYS A 127 -14.19 4.55 -16.55
N PHE A 128 -13.07 5.04 -16.04
CA PHE A 128 -12.67 4.78 -14.66
C PHE A 128 -13.54 5.59 -13.70
N LEU A 129 -13.90 4.97 -12.58
CA LEU A 129 -14.64 5.62 -11.50
C LEU A 129 -13.66 6.27 -10.54
N ASN A 130 -13.74 7.59 -10.40
CA ASN A 130 -12.96 8.31 -9.41
C ASN A 130 -13.24 7.77 -7.99
N PRO A 131 -12.23 7.61 -7.11
CA PRO A 131 -12.48 7.12 -5.77
C PRO A 131 -13.38 8.07 -4.95
N SER A 132 -13.49 9.35 -5.33
CA SER A 132 -14.48 10.27 -4.77
C SER A 132 -15.93 9.77 -4.91
N ALA A 133 -16.25 9.01 -5.96
CA ALA A 133 -17.56 8.39 -6.16
C ALA A 133 -17.88 7.32 -5.09
N LEU A 134 -16.88 6.86 -4.33
CA LEU A 134 -17.04 5.92 -3.22
C LEU A 134 -17.48 6.63 -1.93
N SER A 135 -17.46 7.96 -1.87
CA SER A 135 -17.86 8.72 -0.68
C SER A 135 -19.31 8.44 -0.25
N GLY A 136 -20.21 8.21 -1.21
CA GLY A 136 -21.60 7.84 -0.96
C GLY A 136 -21.82 6.35 -0.63
N LEU A 137 -20.76 5.53 -0.58
CA LEU A 137 -20.85 4.10 -0.33
C LEU A 137 -20.68 3.75 1.16
N PRO A 138 -21.17 2.57 1.58
CA PRO A 138 -20.92 2.04 2.92
C PRO A 138 -19.44 2.06 3.27
N ILE A 139 -19.11 2.34 4.54
CA ILE A 139 -17.72 2.40 5.05
C ILE A 139 -16.94 1.13 4.68
N LEU A 140 -17.59 -0.03 4.78
CA LEU A 140 -16.97 -1.32 4.45
C LEU A 140 -16.41 -1.37 3.02
N SER A 141 -17.14 -0.86 2.03
CA SER A 141 -16.69 -0.83 0.63
C SER A 141 -15.47 0.09 0.46
N ARG A 142 -15.48 1.24 1.16
CA ARG A 142 -14.33 2.17 1.17
C ARG A 142 -13.10 1.53 1.82
N THR A 143 -13.26 0.85 2.96
CA THR A 143 -12.17 0.15 3.64
C THR A 143 -11.58 -0.96 2.77
N LYS A 144 -12.43 -1.79 2.14
CA LYS A 144 -11.99 -2.82 1.18
C LYS A 144 -11.17 -2.23 0.04
N PHE A 145 -11.62 -1.10 -0.53
CA PHE A 145 -10.88 -0.43 -1.59
C PHE A 145 -9.50 0.04 -1.10
N THR A 146 -9.43 0.71 0.05
CA THR A 146 -8.15 1.16 0.64
C THR A 146 -7.20 -0.02 0.89
N GLU A 147 -7.70 -1.10 1.49
CA GLU A 147 -6.91 -2.33 1.71
C GLU A 147 -6.40 -2.91 0.39
N ARG A 148 -7.22 -2.88 -0.67
CA ARG A 148 -6.83 -3.34 -2.00
C ARG A 148 -5.70 -2.50 -2.57
N ILE A 149 -5.79 -1.17 -2.50
CA ILE A 149 -4.74 -0.26 -2.97
C ILE A 149 -3.45 -0.49 -2.21
N LEU A 150 -3.50 -0.58 -0.87
CA LEU A 150 -2.32 -0.84 -0.05
C LEU A 150 -1.68 -2.19 -0.36
N LYS A 151 -2.50 -3.24 -0.52
CA LYS A 151 -2.01 -4.57 -0.91
C LYS A 151 -1.35 -4.53 -2.28
N ASP A 152 -1.99 -3.89 -3.27
CA ASP A 152 -1.44 -3.73 -4.61
C ASP A 152 -0.08 -3.02 -4.58
N PHE A 153 0.00 -1.90 -3.87
CA PHE A 153 1.24 -1.15 -3.64
C PHE A 153 2.34 -2.02 -3.01
N ILE A 154 2.05 -2.66 -1.86
CA ILE A 154 3.03 -3.48 -1.14
C ILE A 154 3.53 -4.63 -2.03
N THR A 155 2.65 -5.26 -2.81
CA THR A 155 3.06 -6.39 -3.66
C THR A 155 3.90 -5.98 -4.87
N LYS A 156 3.75 -4.76 -5.38
CA LYS A 156 4.37 -4.31 -6.63
C LYS A 156 5.57 -3.39 -6.43
N VAL A 157 5.55 -2.54 -5.38
CA VAL A 157 6.57 -1.51 -5.12
C VAL A 157 7.56 -1.98 -4.08
N GLU A 158 7.04 -2.47 -2.96
CA GLU A 158 7.90 -3.07 -1.96
C GLU A 158 8.29 -4.46 -2.44
N ASN A 159 9.50 -4.60 -2.98
CA ASN A 159 10.23 -5.84 -2.68
C ASN A 159 10.16 -5.99 -1.16
N PRO A 160 9.45 -6.99 -0.61
CA PRO A 160 9.02 -7.00 0.78
C PRO A 160 10.21 -6.62 1.64
N HIS A 161 10.10 -5.45 2.29
CA HIS A 161 11.23 -4.89 3.01
C HIS A 161 11.76 -5.99 3.94
N PRO A 162 13.08 -6.16 4.10
CA PRO A 162 13.65 -7.28 4.86
C PRO A 162 13.09 -7.36 6.28
N LEU A 163 12.68 -6.21 6.84
CA LEU A 163 12.01 -6.11 8.13
C LEU A 163 10.62 -6.78 8.15
N VAL A 164 9.91 -6.87 7.02
CA VAL A 164 8.67 -7.65 6.87
C VAL A 164 8.98 -9.15 6.93
N HIS A 165 10.07 -9.59 6.29
CA HIS A 165 10.56 -10.96 6.44
C HIS A 165 11.06 -11.24 7.86
N LEU A 166 11.70 -10.25 8.50
CA LEU A 166 12.18 -10.34 9.87
C LEU A 166 11.01 -10.38 10.86
N LYS A 167 9.97 -9.56 10.66
CA LYS A 167 8.73 -9.57 11.45
C LYS A 167 8.01 -10.90 11.30
N ARG A 168 7.81 -11.40 10.07
CA ARG A 168 7.21 -12.72 9.83
C ARG A 168 8.06 -13.86 10.40
N GLY A 169 9.38 -13.75 10.33
CA GLY A 169 10.30 -14.69 10.95
C GLY A 169 10.19 -14.69 12.48
N LEU A 170 10.09 -13.50 13.10
CA LEU A 170 9.91 -13.34 14.54
C LEU A 170 8.53 -13.82 15.00
N GLU A 171 7.46 -13.56 14.24
CA GLU A 171 6.11 -14.08 14.50
C GLU A 171 6.09 -15.61 14.39
N PHE A 172 6.74 -16.18 13.38
CA PHE A 172 6.88 -17.64 13.25
C PHE A 172 7.64 -18.26 14.43
N VAL A 173 8.76 -17.65 14.85
CA VAL A 173 9.52 -18.10 16.03
C VAL A 173 8.66 -18.02 17.30
N TRP A 174 7.87 -16.96 17.45
CA TRP A 174 7.00 -16.78 18.61
C TRP A 174 5.88 -17.83 18.67
N VAL A 175 5.19 -18.07 17.55
CA VAL A 175 4.13 -19.09 17.44
C VAL A 175 4.68 -20.49 17.67
N ASN A 176 5.90 -20.77 17.21
CA ASN A 176 6.54 -22.09 17.34
C ASN A 176 7.49 -22.21 18.54
N ARG A 177 7.42 -21.29 19.51
CA ARG A 177 8.39 -21.22 20.62
C ARG A 177 8.53 -22.52 21.40
N GLY A 178 7.45 -23.29 21.59
CA GLY A 178 7.49 -24.59 22.30
C GLY A 178 8.17 -25.72 21.53
N VAL A 179 8.06 -25.72 20.20
CA VAL A 179 8.70 -26.71 19.32
C VAL A 179 10.18 -26.36 19.12
N LEU A 180 10.50 -25.07 18.97
CA LEU A 180 11.87 -24.59 18.84
C LEU A 180 12.70 -24.75 20.12
N PHE A 181 12.07 -24.71 21.31
CA PHE A 181 12.73 -25.02 22.57
C PHE A 181 13.08 -26.50 22.73
N THR A 182 12.29 -27.40 22.13
CA THR A 182 12.47 -28.86 22.28
C THR A 182 13.36 -29.46 21.19
N THR A 183 13.46 -28.83 20.01
CA THR A 183 14.28 -29.32 18.87
C THR A 183 15.62 -28.60 18.67
N GLY A 184 15.98 -27.70 19.59
CA GLY A 184 17.33 -27.12 19.68
C GLY A 184 17.48 -25.77 18.97
N LEU A 185 17.78 -24.74 19.76
CA LEU A 185 18.05 -23.36 19.34
C LEU A 185 19.07 -23.22 18.20
N ALA A 186 19.96 -24.20 18.01
CA ALA A 186 21.01 -24.18 17.00
C ALA A 186 20.47 -24.10 15.56
N GLY A 187 19.35 -24.75 15.25
CA GLY A 187 18.77 -24.75 13.90
C GLY A 187 18.16 -23.38 13.52
N ALA A 188 17.43 -22.76 14.44
CA ALA A 188 16.83 -21.45 14.23
C ALA A 188 17.87 -20.32 14.15
N ALA A 189 18.92 -20.41 14.99
CA ALA A 189 20.04 -19.47 14.93
C ALA A 189 20.78 -19.54 13.59
N ALA A 190 21.04 -20.75 13.07
CA ALA A 190 21.70 -20.97 11.78
C ALA A 190 20.86 -20.46 10.59
N PHE A 191 19.55 -20.69 10.61
CA PHE A 191 18.66 -20.22 9.55
C PHE A 191 18.53 -18.68 9.55
N GLY A 192 18.36 -18.08 10.73
CA GLY A 192 18.32 -16.63 10.89
C GLY A 192 19.63 -15.95 10.47
N THR A 193 20.79 -16.48 10.89
CA THR A 193 22.09 -15.93 10.48
C THR A 193 22.32 -16.04 8.98
N ASN A 194 21.93 -17.15 8.35
CA ASN A 194 22.15 -17.31 6.91
C ASN A 194 21.30 -16.33 6.08
N ILE A 195 20.05 -16.10 6.48
CA ILE A 195 19.18 -15.07 5.86
C ILE A 195 19.78 -13.67 6.02
N VAL A 196 20.21 -13.33 7.24
CA VAL A 196 20.81 -12.03 7.54
C VAL A 196 22.12 -11.81 6.79
N LEU A 197 22.98 -12.83 6.69
CA LEU A 197 24.25 -12.77 5.97
C LEU A 197 24.06 -12.67 4.45
N ASN A 198 23.10 -13.42 3.89
CA ASN A 198 22.80 -13.37 2.46
C ASN A 198 22.20 -12.00 2.09
N TYR A 199 21.37 -11.42 2.97
CA TYR A 199 20.87 -10.06 2.82
C TYR A 199 21.98 -9.00 2.88
N ARG A 200 22.87 -9.08 3.88
CA ARG A 200 24.04 -8.19 4.01
C ARG A 200 24.90 -8.19 2.74
N ARG A 201 25.05 -9.35 2.09
CA ARG A 201 25.83 -9.50 0.85
C ARG A 201 25.16 -8.81 -0.33
N LYS A 202 23.82 -8.84 -0.41
CA LYS A 202 23.04 -8.20 -1.50
C LYS A 202 22.84 -6.69 -1.31
N HIS A 203 22.79 -6.20 -0.06
CA HIS A 203 22.47 -4.80 0.24
C HIS A 203 23.49 -4.17 1.22
N PRO A 204 24.76 -4.00 0.80
CA PRO A 204 25.83 -3.56 1.69
C PRO A 204 25.67 -2.12 2.20
N GLN A 205 25.00 -1.23 1.45
CA GLN A 205 24.81 0.17 1.86
C GLN A 205 23.75 0.31 2.95
N THR A 206 22.62 -0.39 2.83
CA THR A 206 21.55 -0.43 3.86
C THR A 206 22.07 -1.04 5.18
N TRP A 207 22.95 -2.03 5.09
CA TRP A 207 23.55 -2.67 6.26
C TRP A 207 24.52 -1.76 7.01
N ARG A 208 25.25 -0.87 6.32
CA ARG A 208 26.11 0.13 6.96
C ARG A 208 25.31 1.09 7.84
N SER A 209 24.13 1.51 7.39
CA SER A 209 23.23 2.37 8.16
C SER A 209 22.69 1.69 9.42
N LEU A 210 22.34 0.40 9.35
CA LEU A 210 21.94 -0.41 10.50
C LEU A 210 23.09 -0.63 11.50
N GLY A 211 24.31 -0.84 11.02
CA GLY A 211 25.50 -0.99 11.86
C GLY A 211 25.89 0.27 12.65
N ILE A 212 25.44 1.45 12.21
CA ILE A 212 25.61 2.73 12.92
C ILE A 212 24.64 2.81 14.11
N ILE A 213 23.41 2.27 13.96
CA ILE A 213 22.40 2.24 15.02
C ILE A 213 22.85 1.32 16.17
N THR A 214 23.41 0.14 15.87
CA THR A 214 23.94 -0.76 16.90
C THR A 214 25.19 -0.24 17.61
N LYS A 215 25.93 0.71 17.01
CA LYS A 215 27.08 1.36 17.66
C LYS A 215 26.68 2.52 18.58
N ARG A 216 25.52 3.16 18.36
CA ARG A 216 25.05 4.31 19.17
C ARG A 216 24.10 3.91 20.31
N GLY A 217 23.34 2.82 20.17
CA GLY A 217 22.67 2.17 21.30
C GLY A 217 23.62 1.16 21.92
N GLY A 218 24.37 1.56 22.95
CA GLY A 218 25.45 0.77 23.53
C GLY A 218 25.02 -0.64 23.96
N ILE A 219 25.16 -1.61 23.07
CA ILE A 219 25.16 -3.04 23.38
C ILE A 219 26.24 -3.69 22.51
N LEU A 220 27.25 -4.24 23.20
CA LEU A 220 28.31 -5.15 22.73
C LEU A 220 29.40 -4.52 21.84
N GLY A 221 30.41 -3.98 22.51
CA GLY A 221 31.77 -3.96 21.97
C GLY A 221 32.27 -5.39 21.74
N TRP A 222 32.54 -5.74 20.49
CA TRP A 222 33.22 -6.98 20.13
C TRP A 222 34.66 -6.94 20.66
N ARG A 223 34.93 -7.50 21.83
CA ARG A 223 36.27 -7.93 22.24
C ARG A 223 36.42 -9.42 21.92
N ARG A 224 37.52 -9.77 21.27
CA ARG A 224 37.92 -11.15 21.00
C ARG A 224 38.21 -11.84 22.33
N GLY A 225 37.56 -12.98 22.54
CA GLY A 225 37.89 -13.93 23.60
C GLY A 225 36.93 -13.86 24.79
N LEU A 226 36.42 -15.04 25.14
CA LEU A 226 35.59 -15.43 26.28
C LEU A 226 34.06 -15.42 26.07
N GLU A 227 33.49 -16.45 26.69
CA GLU A 227 32.19 -17.07 26.49
C GLU A 227 31.01 -16.10 26.57
N LEU A 228 30.05 -16.27 25.66
CA LEU A 228 28.85 -15.44 25.55
C LEU A 228 27.65 -16.22 26.11
N GLU A 229 27.27 -15.92 27.35
CA GLU A 229 25.85 -15.92 27.72
C GLU A 229 25.24 -14.66 27.10
N VAL A 230 24.58 -14.84 25.95
CA VAL A 230 23.78 -13.78 25.33
C VAL A 230 22.37 -13.89 25.86
N ASP A 231 22.03 -13.08 26.86
CA ASP A 231 20.62 -12.76 27.09
C ASP A 231 20.12 -12.00 25.86
N TYR A 232 19.33 -12.66 25.02
CA TYR A 232 18.72 -12.11 23.80
C TYR A 232 17.48 -11.23 24.09
N VAL A 233 17.02 -11.20 25.35
CA VAL A 233 15.87 -10.42 25.81
C VAL A 233 16.06 -8.90 25.62
N PRO A 234 17.22 -8.29 25.92
CA PRO A 234 17.44 -6.85 25.76
C PRO A 234 17.45 -6.42 24.29
N PHE A 235 17.96 -7.24 23.37
CA PHE A 235 17.93 -6.94 21.93
C PHE A 235 16.50 -6.92 21.39
N TYR A 236 15.67 -7.88 21.83
CA TYR A 236 14.27 -7.96 21.44
C TYR A 236 13.44 -6.81 22.03
N VAL A 237 13.69 -6.42 23.29
CA VAL A 237 13.04 -5.27 23.94
C VAL A 237 13.46 -3.96 23.27
N ALA A 238 14.74 -3.79 22.94
CA ALA A 238 15.24 -2.61 22.24
C ALA A 238 14.65 -2.49 20.82
N LEU A 239 14.57 -3.60 20.08
CA LEU A 239 13.99 -3.60 18.73
C LEU A 239 12.47 -3.30 18.77
N ARG A 240 11.75 -3.82 19.77
CA ARG A 240 10.33 -3.47 20.01
C ARG A 240 10.16 -2.01 20.38
N ALA A 241 11.01 -1.44 21.24
CA ALA A 241 10.95 -0.04 21.62
C ALA A 241 11.20 0.90 20.43
N ILE A 242 12.19 0.58 19.59
CA ILE A 242 12.49 1.34 18.36
C ILE A 242 11.32 1.28 17.36
N LEU A 243 10.64 0.13 17.25
CA LEU A 243 9.49 -0.04 16.36
C LEU A 243 8.18 0.54 16.94
N ALA A 244 8.05 0.63 18.27
CA ALA A 244 6.87 1.16 18.95
C ALA A 244 6.87 2.69 19.07
N GLU A 245 8.04 3.35 19.07
CA GLU A 245 8.15 4.80 19.25
C GLU A 245 7.97 5.64 17.96
N GLY A 246 7.79 5.04 16.78
CA GLY A 246 7.42 5.78 15.57
C GLY A 246 8.34 6.97 15.19
N ARG A 247 9.58 7.03 15.68
CA ARG A 247 10.48 8.15 15.41
C ARG A 247 11.04 8.06 13.99
N GLU A 248 10.90 9.14 13.24
CA GLU A 248 11.58 9.34 11.95
C GLU A 248 13.08 9.09 12.10
N ILE A 249 13.59 8.07 11.40
CA ILE A 249 15.03 7.91 11.17
C ILE A 249 15.41 8.93 10.10
N ARG A 250 15.79 10.15 10.51
CA ARG A 250 16.46 11.10 9.61
C ARG A 250 17.90 10.65 9.42
N LEU A 251 18.21 10.27 8.18
CA LEU A 251 19.57 9.96 7.74
C LEU A 251 20.33 11.27 7.51
N TYR A 252 21.40 11.49 8.27
CA TYR A 252 22.51 12.38 7.95
C TYR A 252 23.77 11.52 7.79
#